data_AF-A0A951NCU3-F1
#
_entry.id   AF-A0A951NCU3-F1
#
_cell.length_a   1.000
_cell.length_b   1.000
_cell.length_c   1.000
_cell.angle_alpha   90.00
_cell.angle_beta   90.00
_cell.angle_gamma   90.00
#
_symmetry.space_group_name_H-M   'P 1'
#
loop_
_entity.id
_entity.type
_entity.pdbx_description
1 polymer ?
#
loop_
_entity_poly.entity_id
_entity_poly.type
_entity_poly.pdbx_seq_one_letter_code
_entity_poly.pdbx_strand_id
1 'polypeptide(L)'
;FAVTKQGFDFYHEVFDYRYPFGKYDQLFVPEFNAGAMENAGAVTILEDYVFRSKVTDAAYERRAETILHELAHMWFGDLVTMQWWDDLWLNESFATYASVLCQASVTRWSSAWTTFANTEKTWAYRQDQLPSTHPIAADIPDIEAVNVNFDGITYAKGASVLKQLVAWVGQDAFLSAVRTYFTAHEYGNTVLADLLGALEVTSGRDLADWSKQWLQTAGCNTLRASFDLDSDGAFRRFSIQQEAPELWPTLRSHRVAVGCYDLVDGRLVRTSRHELDVVGAGTEVPAMVGVPQPDLVLVNDDDLTYAKIRLDVRSLATLTHHVGDFQESLPRALCWAATWDMTRDAEMPTRSYVATVLAGVGGESDIGLVQSLLRLAGTALTQYADPAWAPTGRAMLADSAHDAMLAAEPGSDLQLAWTRAFVSAATSPEHVALVQALLDGSRTVPGLVVDTELHWSLLLRLVAIGVADDAAIEAELARDRTAAGERHAATARALRPTAEAKAAAWKLAVEDPDVPNAVQSAVIGGLWHPEQLELMEPYVEKYFACIGRVWEERTGEMAQNIVVGLYPGLLVETSVVERTDAYLAAGDVPPALRRLLLEGRDGVVRALRARARDAQA
;
A
#
# COMPACT_ATOMS: atom_id res chain seq x y z
N PHE A 1 -21.41 15.21 4.39
CA PHE A 1 -21.78 15.32 2.97
C PHE A 1 -21.02 16.39 2.15
N ALA A 2 -20.07 17.16 2.69
CA ALA A 2 -19.32 18.13 1.87
C ALA A 2 -18.59 17.44 0.69
N VAL A 3 -17.81 16.39 0.98
CA VAL A 3 -17.12 15.55 -0.01
C VAL A 3 -18.08 15.02 -1.09
N THR A 4 -19.19 14.44 -0.68
CA THR A 4 -20.20 13.88 -1.61
C THR A 4 -20.76 14.93 -2.56
N LYS A 5 -21.06 16.15 -2.07
CA LYS A 5 -21.55 17.23 -2.93
C LYS A 5 -20.49 17.68 -3.94
N GLN A 6 -19.26 17.84 -3.48
CA GLN A 6 -18.12 18.17 -4.35
C GLN A 6 -17.91 17.09 -5.42
N GLY A 7 -18.01 15.81 -5.03
CA GLY A 7 -17.93 14.69 -5.95
C GLY A 7 -19.04 14.70 -7.00
N PHE A 8 -20.29 14.96 -6.60
CA PHE A 8 -21.39 15.10 -7.57
C PHE A 8 -21.13 16.22 -8.56
N ASP A 9 -20.74 17.41 -8.09
CA ASP A 9 -20.48 18.54 -8.98
C ASP A 9 -19.35 18.20 -9.97
N PHE A 10 -18.27 17.60 -9.49
CA PHE A 10 -17.15 17.17 -10.30
C PHE A 10 -17.53 16.10 -11.34
N TYR A 11 -18.15 14.99 -10.93
CA TYR A 11 -18.50 13.91 -11.86
C TYR A 11 -19.57 14.32 -12.87
N HIS A 12 -20.53 15.17 -12.48
CA HIS A 12 -21.49 15.74 -13.43
C HIS A 12 -20.80 16.55 -14.54
N GLU A 13 -19.77 17.34 -14.19
CA GLU A 13 -19.04 18.16 -15.15
C GLU A 13 -18.08 17.33 -16.02
N VAL A 14 -17.32 16.44 -15.38
CA VAL A 14 -16.27 15.67 -16.05
C VAL A 14 -16.87 14.62 -16.98
N PHE A 15 -17.88 13.88 -16.52
CA PHE A 15 -18.55 12.85 -17.32
C PHE A 15 -19.66 13.39 -18.21
N ASP A 16 -20.03 14.66 -18.06
CA ASP A 16 -21.13 15.32 -18.80
C ASP A 16 -22.43 14.50 -18.77
N TYR A 17 -22.67 13.83 -17.65
CA TYR A 17 -23.82 12.95 -17.45
C TYR A 17 -24.35 13.09 -16.02
N ARG A 18 -25.65 13.33 -15.86
CA ARG A 18 -26.27 13.53 -14.54
C ARG A 18 -26.53 12.21 -13.83
N TYR A 19 -26.37 12.21 -12.52
CA TYR A 19 -26.66 11.04 -11.67
C TYR A 19 -28.04 10.43 -11.98
N PRO A 20 -28.12 9.15 -12.39
CA PRO A 20 -29.35 8.60 -12.96
C PRO A 20 -30.31 7.94 -11.95
N PHE A 21 -29.87 7.57 -10.73
CA PHE A 21 -30.63 6.66 -9.86
C PHE A 21 -31.59 7.33 -8.85
N GLY A 22 -31.81 8.65 -8.98
CA GLY A 22 -32.84 9.41 -8.26
C GLY A 22 -32.53 9.73 -6.78
N LYS A 23 -32.05 8.76 -5.99
CA LYS A 23 -31.60 8.96 -4.59
C LYS A 23 -30.20 8.41 -4.39
N TYR A 24 -29.46 8.92 -3.41
CA TYR A 24 -28.13 8.43 -3.05
C TYR A 24 -28.02 8.35 -1.52
N ASP A 25 -28.05 7.13 -0.98
CA ASP A 25 -27.90 6.86 0.45
C ASP A 25 -26.47 6.37 0.75
N GLN A 26 -25.93 6.74 1.92
CA GLN A 26 -24.67 6.22 2.48
C GLN A 26 -24.98 5.50 3.79
N LEU A 27 -24.74 4.19 3.82
CA LEU A 27 -25.10 3.29 4.92
C LEU A 27 -23.83 2.75 5.58
N PHE A 28 -23.49 3.25 6.77
CA PHE A 28 -22.36 2.71 7.55
C PHE A 28 -22.80 1.43 8.27
N VAL A 29 -22.20 0.29 7.92
CA VAL A 29 -22.67 -1.05 8.32
C VAL A 29 -21.64 -1.81 9.18
N PRO A 30 -22.07 -2.50 10.26
CA PRO A 30 -21.21 -3.36 11.08
C PRO A 30 -20.95 -4.71 10.40
N GLU A 31 -19.86 -5.39 10.79
CA GLU A 31 -19.47 -6.72 10.27
C GLU A 31 -19.48 -6.78 8.73
N PHE A 32 -18.74 -5.86 8.12
CA PHE A 32 -18.63 -5.74 6.67
C PHE A 32 -17.23 -6.14 6.22
N ASN A 33 -17.12 -7.16 5.36
CA ASN A 33 -15.83 -7.71 4.95
C ASN A 33 -15.07 -6.80 3.97
N ALA A 34 -15.81 -5.97 3.23
CA ALA A 34 -15.24 -5.02 2.26
C ALA A 34 -15.06 -3.62 2.88
N GLY A 35 -14.36 -2.73 2.18
CA GLY A 35 -14.28 -1.31 2.58
C GLY A 35 -15.59 -0.56 2.36
N ALA A 36 -16.23 -0.82 1.21
CA ALA A 36 -17.53 -0.29 0.82
C ALA A 36 -18.11 -1.15 -0.35
N MET A 37 -19.32 -0.85 -0.80
CA MET A 37 -19.96 -1.46 -1.97
C MET A 37 -20.95 -0.50 -2.61
N GLU A 38 -20.90 -0.44 -3.93
CA GLU A 38 -21.45 0.60 -4.80
C GLU A 38 -22.93 0.43 -5.16
N ASN A 39 -23.72 -0.29 -4.36
CA ASN A 39 -25.12 -0.59 -4.75
C ASN A 39 -25.89 0.69 -5.15
N ALA A 40 -26.35 0.76 -6.41
CA ALA A 40 -27.01 1.92 -6.99
C ALA A 40 -28.09 2.53 -6.08
N GLY A 41 -27.83 3.75 -5.60
CA GLY A 41 -28.71 4.52 -4.73
C GLY A 41 -28.75 4.10 -3.24
N ALA A 42 -27.95 3.10 -2.84
CA ALA A 42 -27.81 2.63 -1.46
C ALA A 42 -26.39 2.10 -1.16
N VAL A 43 -25.40 2.98 -1.20
CA VAL A 43 -23.99 2.65 -0.97
C VAL A 43 -23.76 2.23 0.48
N THR A 44 -23.12 1.07 0.68
CA THR A 44 -22.74 0.57 2.01
C THR A 44 -21.26 0.81 2.29
N ILE A 45 -20.91 1.24 3.50
CA ILE A 45 -19.55 1.64 3.90
C ILE A 45 -19.21 0.97 5.23
N LEU A 46 -17.99 0.49 5.40
CA LEU A 46 -17.51 -0.09 6.65
C LEU A 46 -17.67 0.89 7.83
N GLU A 47 -18.21 0.43 8.96
CA GLU A 47 -18.45 1.26 10.14
C GLU A 47 -17.19 1.92 10.73
N ASP A 48 -16.00 1.35 10.49
CA ASP A 48 -14.72 1.87 11.00
C ASP A 48 -14.39 3.28 10.44
N TYR A 49 -15.09 3.73 9.39
CA TYR A 49 -15.04 5.11 8.91
C TYR A 49 -15.85 6.11 9.77
N VAL A 50 -16.56 5.63 10.79
CA VAL A 50 -17.21 6.43 11.84
C VAL A 50 -16.29 6.51 13.04
N PHE A 51 -15.39 7.50 13.02
CA PHE A 51 -14.38 7.66 14.05
C PHE A 51 -14.98 8.07 15.41
N ARG A 52 -14.64 7.29 16.43
CA ARG A 52 -15.07 7.49 17.83
C ARG A 52 -14.03 8.19 18.72
N SER A 53 -12.80 8.29 18.21
CA SER A 53 -11.62 8.83 18.90
C SER A 53 -10.87 9.78 17.96
N LYS A 54 -9.82 10.45 18.46
CA LYS A 54 -9.00 11.30 17.61
C LYS A 54 -8.31 10.43 16.54
N VAL A 55 -8.47 10.83 15.29
CA VAL A 55 -7.76 10.27 14.14
C VAL A 55 -7.00 11.38 13.44
N THR A 56 -5.97 10.99 12.69
CA THR A 56 -5.20 11.90 11.86
C THR A 56 -5.99 12.31 10.61
N ASP A 57 -5.52 13.36 9.94
CA ASP A 57 -6.13 13.83 8.69
C ASP A 57 -6.16 12.76 7.60
N ALA A 58 -5.16 11.86 7.56
CA ALA A 58 -5.10 10.74 6.64
C ALA A 58 -6.31 9.79 6.76
N ALA A 59 -6.88 9.62 7.96
CA ALA A 59 -8.08 8.80 8.13
C ALA A 59 -9.30 9.48 7.49
N TYR A 60 -9.41 10.81 7.60
CA TYR A 60 -10.45 11.57 6.93
C TYR A 60 -10.27 11.60 5.41
N GLU A 61 -9.03 11.68 4.94
CA GLU A 61 -8.66 11.57 3.53
C GLU A 61 -9.07 10.21 2.96
N ARG A 62 -8.72 9.11 3.63
CA ARG A 62 -9.11 7.75 3.21
C ARG A 62 -10.62 7.60 3.14
N ARG A 63 -11.36 8.07 4.15
CA ARG A 63 -12.83 8.05 4.10
C ARG A 63 -13.38 8.85 2.93
N ALA A 64 -12.79 10.01 2.63
CA ALA A 64 -13.21 10.84 1.52
C ALA A 64 -12.94 10.15 0.18
N GLU A 65 -11.78 9.52 0.03
CA GLU A 65 -11.42 8.72 -1.14
C GLU A 65 -12.41 7.57 -1.34
N THR A 66 -12.70 6.76 -0.32
CA THR A 66 -13.72 5.69 -0.40
C THR A 66 -15.09 6.23 -0.80
N ILE A 67 -15.57 7.33 -0.20
CA ILE A 67 -16.86 7.94 -0.60
C ILE A 67 -16.86 8.36 -2.07
N LEU A 68 -15.73 8.89 -2.58
CA LEU A 68 -15.62 9.32 -3.96
C LEU A 68 -15.50 8.13 -4.93
N HIS A 69 -14.82 7.06 -4.53
CA HIS A 69 -14.73 5.79 -5.26
C HIS A 69 -16.12 5.20 -5.48
N GLU A 70 -16.88 5.01 -4.40
CA GLU A 70 -18.25 4.50 -4.49
C GLU A 70 -19.18 5.43 -5.29
N LEU A 71 -18.92 6.74 -5.25
CA LEU A 71 -19.70 7.69 -6.05
C LEU A 71 -19.33 7.61 -7.54
N ALA A 72 -18.07 7.37 -7.89
CA ALA A 72 -17.63 7.19 -9.28
C ALA A 72 -18.26 5.94 -9.91
N HIS A 73 -18.48 4.89 -9.12
CA HIS A 73 -19.14 3.66 -9.56
C HIS A 73 -20.56 3.86 -10.11
N MET A 74 -21.25 4.93 -9.67
CA MET A 74 -22.56 5.29 -10.20
C MET A 74 -22.53 5.54 -11.73
N TRP A 75 -21.35 5.82 -12.29
CA TRP A 75 -21.11 5.87 -13.73
C TRP A 75 -20.34 4.64 -14.22
N PHE A 76 -19.20 4.33 -13.59
CA PHE A 76 -18.35 3.18 -13.93
C PHE A 76 -18.70 1.95 -13.10
N GLY A 77 -19.64 1.14 -13.57
CA GLY A 77 -20.07 -0.10 -12.95
C GLY A 77 -21.58 -0.21 -12.87
N ASP A 78 -22.27 0.87 -12.47
CA ASP A 78 -23.73 0.87 -12.39
C ASP A 78 -24.41 1.33 -13.68
N LEU A 79 -24.01 2.49 -14.22
CA LEU A 79 -24.60 3.02 -15.46
C LEU A 79 -24.07 2.26 -16.68
N VAL A 80 -22.77 1.99 -16.70
CA VAL A 80 -22.11 1.17 -17.73
C VAL A 80 -21.30 0.11 -17.01
N THR A 81 -21.63 -1.16 -17.28
CA THR A 81 -21.07 -2.31 -16.56
C THR A 81 -20.21 -3.14 -17.50
N MET A 82 -19.10 -3.72 -17.04
CA MET A 82 -18.37 -4.73 -17.82
C MET A 82 -19.29 -5.89 -18.24
N GLN A 83 -19.03 -6.49 -19.41
CA GLN A 83 -19.80 -7.65 -19.87
C GLN A 83 -19.50 -8.91 -19.05
N TRP A 84 -18.25 -9.07 -18.63
CA TRP A 84 -17.80 -10.18 -17.79
C TRP A 84 -16.62 -9.73 -16.90
N TRP A 85 -16.26 -10.56 -15.93
CA TRP A 85 -15.29 -10.24 -14.88
C TRP A 85 -13.84 -10.12 -15.37
N ASP A 86 -13.53 -10.58 -16.58
CA ASP A 86 -12.24 -10.37 -17.24
C ASP A 86 -11.94 -8.88 -17.47
N ASP A 87 -13.00 -8.06 -17.57
CA ASP A 87 -12.94 -6.60 -17.66
C ASP A 87 -13.34 -5.89 -16.35
N LEU A 88 -13.24 -6.54 -15.18
CA LEU A 88 -13.54 -5.94 -13.86
C LEU A 88 -12.84 -4.59 -13.62
N TRP A 89 -11.63 -4.45 -14.16
CA TRP A 89 -10.84 -3.23 -14.09
C TRP A 89 -11.53 -2.01 -14.75
N LEU A 90 -12.42 -2.21 -15.74
CA LEU A 90 -13.23 -1.13 -16.33
C LEU A 90 -14.11 -0.44 -15.28
N ASN A 91 -14.47 -1.15 -14.21
CA ASN A 91 -15.17 -0.58 -13.08
C ASN A 91 -14.16 -0.09 -12.03
N GLU A 92 -13.38 -1.02 -11.46
CA GLU A 92 -12.60 -0.76 -10.24
C GLU A 92 -11.42 0.18 -10.46
N SER A 93 -10.67 0.01 -11.56
CA SER A 93 -9.55 0.89 -11.86
C SER A 93 -10.03 2.30 -12.18
N PHE A 94 -11.15 2.42 -12.89
CA PHE A 94 -11.73 3.71 -13.25
C PHE A 94 -12.28 4.44 -12.03
N ALA A 95 -13.02 3.74 -11.16
CA ALA A 95 -13.49 4.30 -9.90
C ALA A 95 -12.31 4.79 -9.05
N THR A 96 -11.26 3.97 -8.93
CA THR A 96 -10.03 4.33 -8.18
C THR A 96 -9.33 5.55 -8.80
N TYR A 97 -9.16 5.59 -10.12
CA TYR A 97 -8.54 6.74 -10.80
C TYR A 97 -9.38 8.02 -10.62
N ALA A 98 -10.69 7.90 -10.81
CA ALA A 98 -11.63 9.01 -10.75
C ALA A 98 -11.81 9.52 -9.31
N SER A 99 -11.70 8.65 -8.29
CA SER A 99 -11.77 9.03 -6.87
C SER A 99 -10.60 9.94 -6.51
N VAL A 100 -9.37 9.54 -6.85
CA VAL A 100 -8.15 10.31 -6.56
C VAL A 100 -8.10 11.59 -7.38
N LEU A 101 -8.50 11.55 -8.66
CA LEU A 101 -8.59 12.75 -9.49
C LEU A 101 -9.59 13.76 -8.90
N CYS A 102 -10.79 13.30 -8.53
CA CYS A 102 -11.80 14.15 -7.90
C CYS A 102 -11.29 14.72 -6.57
N GLN A 103 -10.70 13.87 -5.73
CA GLN A 103 -10.18 14.26 -4.43
C GLN A 103 -9.14 15.37 -4.55
N ALA A 104 -8.14 15.18 -5.40
CA ALA A 104 -7.07 16.15 -5.64
C ALA A 104 -7.60 17.47 -6.25
N SER A 105 -8.67 17.40 -7.06
CA SER A 105 -9.15 18.56 -7.83
C SER A 105 -10.11 19.46 -7.05
N VAL A 106 -11.04 18.88 -6.27
CA VAL A 106 -12.17 19.66 -5.72
C VAL A 106 -12.32 19.58 -4.20
N THR A 107 -11.52 18.77 -3.53
CA THR A 107 -11.55 18.67 -2.06
C THR A 107 -10.38 19.42 -1.42
N ARG A 108 -10.30 19.39 -0.08
CA ARG A 108 -9.17 19.99 0.65
C ARG A 108 -7.87 19.18 0.57
N TRP A 109 -7.92 17.94 0.07
CA TRP A 109 -6.77 17.04 -0.05
C TRP A 109 -6.16 17.12 -1.44
N SER A 110 -5.57 18.28 -1.78
CA SER A 110 -4.95 18.50 -3.08
C SER A 110 -3.71 17.64 -3.34
N SER A 111 -3.13 17.04 -2.29
CA SER A 111 -1.99 16.12 -2.36
C SER A 111 -2.38 14.65 -2.52
N ALA A 112 -3.65 14.30 -2.80
CA ALA A 112 -4.10 12.90 -2.85
C ALA A 112 -3.28 11.99 -3.79
N TRP A 113 -2.70 12.53 -4.88
CA TRP A 113 -1.75 11.77 -5.73
C TRP A 113 -0.43 11.40 -5.04
N THR A 114 0.01 12.19 -4.06
CA THR A 114 1.16 11.89 -3.18
C THR A 114 0.83 10.70 -2.28
N THR A 115 -0.36 10.70 -1.68
CA THR A 115 -0.89 9.59 -0.87
C THR A 115 -0.98 8.32 -1.73
N PHE A 116 -1.65 8.40 -2.89
CA PHE A 116 -1.79 7.30 -3.85
C PHE A 116 -0.45 6.67 -4.24
N ALA A 117 0.57 7.48 -4.52
CA ALA A 117 1.89 6.99 -4.91
C ALA A 117 2.59 6.15 -3.81
N ASN A 118 2.36 6.46 -2.52
CA ASN A 118 3.02 5.76 -1.40
C ASN A 118 2.18 4.68 -0.73
N THR A 119 0.85 4.69 -0.93
CA THR A 119 -0.04 3.69 -0.34
C THR A 119 -0.48 2.71 -1.41
N GLU A 120 -1.34 3.14 -2.32
CA GLU A 120 -2.00 2.29 -3.31
C GLU A 120 -1.01 1.74 -4.32
N LYS A 121 -0.16 2.60 -4.90
CA LYS A 121 0.82 2.18 -5.89
C LYS A 121 1.87 1.22 -5.32
N THR A 122 2.24 1.42 -4.04
CA THR A 122 3.14 0.49 -3.33
C THR A 122 2.48 -0.87 -3.09
N TRP A 123 1.18 -0.91 -2.82
CA TRP A 123 0.41 -2.17 -2.77
C TRP A 123 0.36 -2.86 -4.13
N ALA A 124 0.10 -2.12 -5.21
CA ALA A 124 0.19 -2.65 -6.58
C ALA A 124 1.57 -3.23 -6.89
N TYR A 125 2.66 -2.51 -6.60
CA TYR A 125 4.02 -3.02 -6.82
C TYR A 125 4.29 -4.28 -6.00
N ARG A 126 3.73 -4.40 -4.79
CA ARG A 126 3.85 -5.64 -4.02
C ARG A 126 3.15 -6.79 -4.76
N GLN A 127 1.91 -6.60 -5.17
CA GLN A 127 1.10 -7.62 -5.82
C GLN A 127 1.67 -8.05 -7.18
N ASP A 128 2.05 -7.10 -8.02
CA ASP A 128 2.53 -7.33 -9.38
C ASP A 128 3.93 -7.97 -9.46
N GLN A 129 4.63 -8.03 -8.32
CA GLN A 129 5.92 -8.71 -8.19
C GLN A 129 5.79 -10.13 -7.62
N LEU A 130 4.60 -10.57 -7.23
CA LEU A 130 4.39 -11.93 -6.74
C LEU A 130 4.39 -12.96 -7.88
N PRO A 131 4.69 -14.23 -7.61
CA PRO A 131 4.58 -15.30 -8.62
C PRO A 131 3.16 -15.48 -9.17
N SER A 132 2.16 -14.98 -8.44
CA SER A 132 0.74 -14.98 -8.79
C SER A 132 0.30 -13.76 -9.61
N THR A 133 1.23 -12.87 -9.99
CA THR A 133 0.90 -11.71 -10.83
C THR A 133 0.12 -12.10 -12.08
N HIS A 134 -0.79 -11.22 -12.50
CA HIS A 134 -1.62 -11.39 -13.66
C HIS A 134 -1.73 -10.08 -14.46
N PRO A 135 -2.16 -10.14 -15.73
CA PRO A 135 -2.56 -8.96 -16.49
C PRO A 135 -3.73 -8.21 -15.82
N ILE A 136 -3.92 -6.93 -16.14
CA ILE A 136 -5.08 -6.17 -15.65
C ILE A 136 -6.38 -6.76 -16.25
N ALA A 137 -6.38 -7.02 -17.56
CA ALA A 137 -7.42 -7.78 -18.24
C ALA A 137 -7.04 -9.28 -18.17
N ALA A 138 -7.51 -9.97 -17.13
CA ALA A 138 -7.17 -11.36 -16.84
C ALA A 138 -8.29 -12.31 -17.26
N ASP A 139 -7.95 -13.57 -17.59
CA ASP A 139 -8.96 -14.61 -17.82
C ASP A 139 -9.59 -15.04 -16.49
N ILE A 140 -10.92 -14.92 -16.40
CA ILE A 140 -11.70 -15.22 -15.18
C ILE A 140 -12.69 -16.34 -15.50
N PRO A 141 -12.31 -17.62 -15.30
CA PRO A 141 -13.13 -18.76 -15.67
C PRO A 141 -14.24 -19.07 -14.65
N ASP A 142 -14.08 -18.67 -13.39
CA ASP A 142 -15.02 -18.97 -12.30
C ASP A 142 -14.99 -17.90 -11.19
N ILE A 143 -15.89 -18.05 -10.21
CA ILE A 143 -16.07 -17.10 -9.10
C ILE A 143 -14.90 -17.14 -8.09
N GLU A 144 -14.19 -18.26 -7.96
CA GLU A 144 -13.01 -18.30 -7.09
C GLU A 144 -11.89 -17.43 -7.67
N ALA A 145 -11.70 -17.45 -8.99
CA ALA A 145 -10.79 -16.56 -9.70
C ALA A 145 -11.18 -15.08 -9.56
N VAL A 146 -12.49 -14.76 -9.56
CA VAL A 146 -12.97 -13.39 -9.26
C VAL A 146 -12.50 -12.94 -7.87
N ASN A 147 -12.75 -13.75 -6.85
CA ASN A 147 -12.48 -13.39 -5.45
C ASN A 147 -11.01 -13.08 -5.17
N VAL A 148 -10.08 -13.79 -5.82
CA VAL A 148 -8.64 -13.57 -5.62
C VAL A 148 -8.05 -12.47 -6.52
N ASN A 149 -8.84 -11.92 -7.45
CA ASN A 149 -8.41 -10.85 -8.36
C ASN A 149 -8.88 -9.46 -7.91
N PHE A 150 -9.64 -9.35 -6.81
CA PHE A 150 -9.84 -8.08 -6.09
C PHE A 150 -8.59 -7.70 -5.31
N ASP A 151 -7.51 -7.38 -6.03
CA ASP A 151 -6.20 -7.11 -5.46
C ASP A 151 -5.56 -5.82 -5.99
N GLY A 152 -4.31 -5.56 -5.59
CA GLY A 152 -3.60 -4.32 -5.94
C GLY A 152 -3.40 -4.14 -7.45
N ILE A 153 -3.55 -5.19 -8.27
CA ILE A 153 -3.47 -5.08 -9.72
C ILE A 153 -4.74 -4.44 -10.27
N THR A 154 -5.91 -4.96 -9.89
CA THR A 154 -7.21 -4.48 -10.40
C THR A 154 -7.52 -3.06 -9.98
N TYR A 155 -7.16 -2.67 -8.75
CA TYR A 155 -7.41 -1.31 -8.26
C TYR A 155 -6.26 -0.37 -8.61
N ALA A 156 -5.11 -0.55 -7.94
CA ALA A 156 -4.05 0.45 -7.92
C ALA A 156 -3.13 0.42 -9.15
N LYS A 157 -2.76 -0.76 -9.67
CA LYS A 157 -2.02 -0.85 -10.96
C LYS A 157 -2.92 -0.35 -12.08
N GLY A 158 -4.15 -0.82 -12.14
CA GLY A 158 -5.14 -0.38 -13.11
C GLY A 158 -5.33 1.15 -13.13
N ALA A 159 -5.54 1.78 -11.97
CA ALA A 159 -5.63 3.24 -11.86
C ALA A 159 -4.34 3.96 -12.28
N SER A 160 -3.17 3.40 -11.95
CA SER A 160 -1.88 3.94 -12.40
C SER A 160 -1.71 3.82 -13.93
N VAL A 161 -2.21 2.74 -14.52
CA VAL A 161 -2.20 2.51 -15.97
C VAL A 161 -3.21 3.42 -16.68
N LEU A 162 -4.36 3.72 -16.06
CA LEU A 162 -5.28 4.75 -16.55
C LEU A 162 -4.65 6.15 -16.49
N LYS A 163 -3.94 6.49 -15.42
CA LYS A 163 -3.17 7.75 -15.35
C LYS A 163 -2.11 7.82 -16.46
N GLN A 164 -1.41 6.72 -16.72
CA GLN A 164 -0.50 6.58 -17.86
C GLN A 164 -1.22 6.70 -19.21
N LEU A 165 -2.41 6.13 -19.36
CA LEU A 165 -3.22 6.26 -20.58
C LEU A 165 -3.60 7.73 -20.81
N VAL A 166 -4.04 8.43 -19.77
CA VAL A 166 -4.35 9.86 -19.83
C VAL A 166 -3.13 10.69 -20.23
N ALA A 167 -1.95 10.39 -19.66
CA ALA A 167 -0.69 11.02 -20.07
C ALA A 167 -0.30 10.67 -21.51
N TRP A 168 -0.69 9.48 -22.00
CA TRP A 168 -0.43 9.02 -23.36
C TRP A 168 -1.34 9.70 -24.38
N VAL A 169 -2.65 9.75 -24.15
CA VAL A 169 -3.62 10.29 -25.12
C VAL A 169 -3.89 11.78 -24.98
N GLY A 170 -3.54 12.36 -23.83
CA GLY A 170 -3.89 13.73 -23.45
C GLY A 170 -5.21 13.80 -22.69
N GLN A 171 -5.26 14.63 -21.66
CA GLN A 171 -6.41 14.73 -20.75
C GLN A 171 -7.70 15.17 -21.44
N ASP A 172 -7.65 16.17 -22.31
CA ASP A 172 -8.85 16.66 -23.02
C ASP A 172 -9.44 15.58 -23.95
N ALA A 173 -8.58 14.84 -24.65
CA ALA A 173 -8.99 13.73 -25.50
C ALA A 173 -9.62 12.60 -24.67
N PHE A 174 -8.99 12.24 -23.56
CA PHE A 174 -9.51 11.23 -22.64
C PHE A 174 -10.90 11.59 -22.12
N LEU A 175 -11.10 12.81 -21.62
CA LEU A 175 -12.39 13.27 -21.10
C LEU A 175 -13.47 13.30 -22.21
N SER A 176 -13.10 13.74 -23.41
CA SER A 176 -14.02 13.72 -24.56
C SER A 176 -14.45 12.29 -24.93
N ALA A 177 -13.54 11.31 -24.85
CA ALA A 177 -13.83 9.91 -25.12
C ALA A 177 -14.81 9.34 -24.08
N VAL A 178 -14.54 9.57 -22.79
CA VAL A 178 -15.39 9.09 -21.68
C VAL A 178 -16.82 9.62 -21.78
N ARG A 179 -17.01 10.90 -22.14
CA ARG A 179 -18.35 11.48 -22.35
C ARG A 179 -19.12 10.79 -23.48
N THR A 180 -18.42 10.52 -24.58
CA THR A 180 -18.99 9.80 -25.74
C THR A 180 -19.34 8.36 -25.38
N TYR A 181 -18.45 7.70 -24.64
CA TYR A 181 -18.61 6.34 -24.15
C TYR A 181 -19.86 6.19 -23.28
N PHE A 182 -20.07 7.06 -22.28
CA PHE A 182 -21.27 7.00 -21.45
C PHE A 182 -22.56 7.18 -22.24
N THR A 183 -22.58 8.16 -23.15
CA THR A 183 -23.77 8.40 -24.00
C THR A 183 -24.08 7.22 -24.92
N ALA A 184 -23.05 6.51 -25.40
CA ALA A 184 -23.22 5.37 -26.30
C ALA A 184 -23.65 4.08 -25.59
N HIS A 185 -23.30 3.91 -24.32
CA HIS A 185 -23.42 2.63 -23.60
C HIS A 185 -24.26 2.68 -22.32
N GLU A 186 -24.96 3.79 -22.05
CA GLU A 186 -25.82 3.92 -20.85
C GLU A 186 -26.81 2.75 -20.68
N TYR A 187 -26.90 2.24 -19.44
CA TYR A 187 -27.71 1.09 -19.04
C TYR A 187 -27.39 -0.21 -19.78
N GLY A 188 -26.15 -0.33 -20.27
CA GLY A 188 -25.67 -1.47 -21.05
C GLY A 188 -24.37 -2.05 -20.52
N ASN A 189 -23.92 -3.09 -21.24
CA ASN A 189 -22.64 -3.74 -20.97
C ASN A 189 -21.60 -3.41 -22.04
N THR A 190 -20.34 -3.34 -21.65
CA THR A 190 -19.21 -3.01 -22.53
C THR A 190 -18.05 -3.97 -22.38
N VAL A 191 -17.22 -4.02 -23.42
CA VAL A 191 -15.90 -4.68 -23.41
C VAL A 191 -14.80 -3.64 -23.60
N LEU A 192 -13.55 -4.03 -23.32
CA LEU A 192 -12.39 -3.16 -23.50
C LEU A 192 -12.33 -2.43 -24.85
N ALA A 193 -12.69 -3.11 -25.94
CA ALA A 193 -12.64 -2.52 -27.28
C ALA A 193 -13.55 -1.29 -27.45
N ASP A 194 -14.67 -1.22 -26.74
CA ASP A 194 -15.62 -0.11 -26.82
C ASP A 194 -15.01 1.20 -26.31
N LEU A 195 -14.32 1.13 -25.17
CA LEU A 195 -13.63 2.27 -24.58
C LEU A 195 -12.41 2.71 -25.42
N LEU A 196 -11.57 1.76 -25.84
CA LEU A 196 -10.36 2.08 -26.61
C LEU A 196 -10.72 2.69 -27.96
N GLY A 197 -11.76 2.20 -28.63
CA GLY A 197 -12.23 2.78 -29.89
C GLY A 197 -12.60 4.26 -29.75
N ALA A 198 -13.26 4.65 -28.65
CA ALA A 198 -13.57 6.05 -28.38
C ALA A 198 -12.32 6.91 -28.13
N LEU A 199 -11.30 6.35 -27.46
CA LEU A 199 -10.03 7.02 -27.19
C LEU A 199 -9.17 7.19 -28.44
N GLU A 200 -9.13 6.20 -29.33
CA GLU A 200 -8.39 6.29 -30.60
C GLU A 200 -8.97 7.40 -31.49
N VAL A 201 -10.31 7.51 -31.57
CA VAL A 201 -11.01 8.53 -32.36
C VAL A 201 -10.68 9.95 -31.88
N THR A 202 -10.64 10.15 -30.56
CA THR A 202 -10.45 11.49 -29.95
C THR A 202 -8.98 11.90 -29.86
N SER A 203 -8.07 10.94 -29.62
CA SER A 203 -6.64 11.22 -29.44
C SER A 203 -5.82 11.12 -30.73
N GLY A 204 -6.30 10.36 -31.71
CA GLY A 204 -5.55 10.05 -32.93
C GLY A 204 -4.34 9.12 -32.74
N ARG A 205 -4.15 8.54 -31.54
CA ARG A 205 -3.11 7.52 -31.28
C ARG A 205 -3.72 6.13 -31.45
N ASP A 206 -2.99 5.24 -32.12
CA ASP A 206 -3.29 3.80 -32.12
C ASP A 206 -2.98 3.23 -30.72
N LEU A 207 -3.97 2.55 -30.13
CA LEU A 207 -3.89 1.96 -28.81
C LEU A 207 -3.81 0.44 -28.82
N ALA A 208 -3.79 -0.22 -29.99
CA ALA A 208 -3.77 -1.67 -30.09
C ALA A 208 -2.53 -2.28 -29.40
N ASP A 209 -1.34 -1.81 -29.76
CA ASP A 209 -0.07 -2.27 -29.17
C ASP A 209 0.06 -1.83 -27.70
N TRP A 210 -0.38 -0.61 -27.39
CA TRP A 210 -0.35 -0.07 -26.03
C TRP A 210 -1.23 -0.90 -25.09
N SER A 211 -2.46 -1.18 -25.49
CA SER A 211 -3.44 -1.98 -24.74
C SER A 211 -2.92 -3.39 -24.49
N LYS A 212 -2.36 -4.03 -25.52
CA LYS A 212 -1.74 -5.34 -25.37
C LYS A 212 -0.61 -5.32 -24.34
N GLN A 213 0.29 -4.34 -24.40
CA GLN A 213 1.42 -4.21 -23.48
C GLN A 213 0.96 -3.94 -22.04
N TRP A 214 0.01 -3.04 -21.83
CA TRP A 214 -0.37 -2.57 -20.50
C TRP A 214 -1.45 -3.42 -19.83
N LEU A 215 -2.46 -3.83 -20.58
CA LEU A 215 -3.66 -4.46 -20.03
C LEU A 215 -3.59 -5.98 -20.11
N GLN A 216 -2.98 -6.54 -21.16
CA GLN A 216 -3.00 -7.97 -21.45
C GLN A 216 -1.70 -8.71 -21.07
N THR A 217 -0.75 -8.04 -20.41
CA THR A 217 0.47 -8.69 -19.91
C THR A 217 0.77 -8.35 -18.44
N ALA A 218 1.32 -9.32 -17.71
CA ALA A 218 1.67 -9.22 -16.29
C ALA A 218 3.05 -8.59 -16.05
N GLY A 219 3.33 -8.24 -14.79
CA GLY A 219 4.62 -7.71 -14.33
C GLY A 219 4.79 -6.20 -14.47
N CYS A 220 5.85 -5.68 -13.84
CA CYS A 220 6.20 -4.26 -13.83
C CYS A 220 7.60 -4.03 -14.42
N ASN A 221 7.77 -2.97 -15.22
CA ASN A 221 9.10 -2.61 -15.73
C ASN A 221 9.92 -1.82 -14.69
N THR A 222 11.24 -1.91 -14.80
CA THR A 222 12.19 -1.09 -14.06
C THR A 222 12.81 -0.06 -15.00
N LEU A 223 12.84 1.20 -14.59
CA LEU A 223 13.44 2.31 -15.33
C LEU A 223 14.66 2.87 -14.59
N ARG A 224 15.75 3.10 -15.35
CA ARG A 224 17.01 3.66 -14.83
C ARG A 224 17.60 4.67 -15.80
N ALA A 225 18.18 5.75 -15.28
CA ALA A 225 19.02 6.64 -16.07
C ALA A 225 20.37 5.98 -16.37
N SER A 226 20.82 6.03 -17.63
CA SER A 226 22.13 5.55 -18.09
C SER A 226 22.79 6.63 -18.92
N PHE A 227 23.94 7.11 -18.46
CA PHE A 227 24.62 8.27 -19.03
C PHE A 227 26.14 8.19 -18.92
N ASP A 228 26.81 8.96 -19.77
CA ASP A 228 28.24 9.26 -19.67
C ASP A 228 28.39 10.77 -19.46
N LEU A 229 29.37 11.16 -18.65
CA LEU A 229 29.73 12.56 -18.46
C LEU A 229 30.94 12.94 -19.33
N ASP A 230 31.01 14.21 -19.74
CA ASP A 230 32.21 14.80 -20.31
C ASP A 230 33.19 15.28 -19.22
N SER A 231 34.28 15.94 -19.63
CA SER A 231 35.30 16.44 -18.70
C SER A 231 34.82 17.57 -17.79
N ASP A 232 33.74 18.26 -18.15
CA ASP A 232 33.18 19.38 -17.41
C ASP A 232 32.01 18.92 -16.50
N GLY A 233 31.70 17.61 -16.49
CA GLY A 233 30.65 17.02 -15.67
C GLY A 233 29.25 17.15 -16.28
N ALA A 234 29.13 17.51 -17.57
CA ALA A 234 27.87 17.53 -18.29
C ALA A 234 27.60 16.20 -19.00
N PHE A 235 26.32 15.90 -19.24
CA PHE A 235 25.94 14.66 -19.93
C PHE A 235 26.42 14.69 -21.40
N ARG A 236 27.37 13.81 -21.73
CA ARG A 236 27.78 13.53 -23.10
C ARG A 236 26.76 12.66 -23.84
N ARG A 237 26.14 11.74 -23.09
CA ARG A 237 25.04 10.86 -23.51
C ARG A 237 24.10 10.68 -22.33
N PHE A 238 22.80 10.62 -22.59
CA PHE A 238 21.80 10.26 -21.60
C PHE A 238 20.70 9.43 -22.23
N SER A 239 20.37 8.32 -21.59
CA SER A 239 19.30 7.41 -22.01
C SER A 239 18.54 6.88 -20.80
N ILE A 240 17.28 6.50 -21.01
CA ILE A 240 16.50 5.72 -20.04
C ILE A 240 16.58 4.27 -20.49
N GLN A 241 17.06 3.40 -19.59
CA GLN A 241 17.06 1.95 -19.77
C GLN A 241 15.81 1.36 -19.13
N GLN A 242 15.19 0.42 -19.85
CA GLN A 242 14.00 -0.29 -19.43
C GLN A 242 14.31 -1.78 -19.31
N GLU A 243 13.96 -2.36 -18.16
CA GLU A 243 14.10 -3.78 -17.88
C GLU A 243 12.74 -4.40 -17.55
N ALA A 244 12.56 -5.67 -17.92
CA ALA A 244 11.40 -6.49 -17.58
C ALA A 244 11.85 -7.72 -16.79
N PRO A 245 11.03 -8.24 -15.85
CA PRO A 245 11.31 -9.50 -15.19
C PRO A 245 11.47 -10.64 -16.20
N GLU A 246 12.39 -11.59 -15.97
CA GLU A 246 12.66 -12.70 -16.90
C GLU A 246 11.42 -13.55 -17.18
N LEU A 247 10.60 -13.82 -16.16
CA LEU A 247 9.34 -14.56 -16.29
C LEU A 247 8.26 -13.77 -17.07
N TRP A 248 8.38 -12.45 -17.12
CA TRP A 248 7.41 -11.54 -17.73
C TRP A 248 8.12 -10.51 -18.63
N PRO A 249 8.72 -10.94 -19.75
CA PRO A 249 9.72 -10.16 -20.51
C PRO A 249 9.11 -9.04 -21.37
N THR A 250 7.88 -8.61 -21.09
CA THR A 250 7.21 -7.56 -21.86
C THR A 250 7.77 -6.20 -21.47
N LEU A 251 8.35 -5.50 -22.45
CA LEU A 251 8.67 -4.09 -22.36
C LEU A 251 7.45 -3.27 -22.78
N ARG A 252 7.14 -2.23 -22.03
CA ARG A 252 5.97 -1.38 -22.23
C ARG A 252 6.39 -0.03 -22.80
N SER A 253 5.49 0.58 -23.54
CA SER A 253 5.63 1.95 -24.02
C SER A 253 5.15 2.89 -22.92
N HIS A 254 6.06 3.69 -22.38
CA HIS A 254 5.78 4.60 -21.27
C HIS A 254 5.73 6.05 -21.74
N ARG A 255 4.85 6.86 -21.14
CA ARG A 255 4.99 8.32 -21.12
C ARG A 255 5.65 8.67 -19.79
N VAL A 256 6.79 9.34 -19.81
CA VAL A 256 7.52 9.70 -18.59
C VAL A 256 7.98 11.14 -18.63
N ALA A 257 8.20 11.73 -17.46
CA ALA A 257 9.01 12.93 -17.32
C ALA A 257 10.33 12.61 -16.59
N VAL A 258 11.42 13.25 -17.00
CA VAL A 258 12.70 13.26 -16.28
C VAL A 258 12.84 14.60 -15.61
N GLY A 259 12.84 14.61 -14.28
CA GLY A 259 13.08 15.81 -13.47
C GLY A 259 14.55 15.89 -13.05
N CYS A 260 15.15 17.06 -13.21
CA CYS A 260 16.48 17.37 -12.67
C CYS A 260 16.34 18.28 -11.47
N TYR A 261 17.02 17.94 -10.38
CA TYR A 261 16.93 18.64 -9.10
C TYR A 261 18.30 19.01 -8.58
N ASP A 262 18.46 20.29 -8.22
CA ASP A 262 19.69 20.82 -7.61
C ASP A 262 19.40 21.26 -6.17
N LEU A 263 20.40 21.07 -5.30
CA LEU A 263 20.34 21.56 -3.93
C LEU A 263 20.68 23.05 -3.91
N VAL A 264 19.66 23.89 -3.77
CA VAL A 264 19.78 25.35 -3.72
C VAL A 264 19.32 25.82 -2.35
N ASP A 265 20.20 26.48 -1.60
CA ASP A 265 19.93 27.00 -0.25
C ASP A 265 19.32 25.96 0.71
N GLY A 266 19.78 24.71 0.62
CA GLY A 266 19.30 23.59 1.43
C GLY A 266 17.93 23.06 1.01
N ARG A 267 17.45 23.37 -0.20
CA ARG A 267 16.21 22.82 -0.77
C ARG A 267 16.49 22.12 -2.09
N LEU A 268 15.84 21.00 -2.33
CA LEU A 268 15.85 20.35 -3.64
C LEU A 268 14.80 21.01 -4.54
N VAL A 269 15.30 21.74 -5.54
CA VAL A 269 14.49 22.52 -6.49
C VAL A 269 14.60 21.91 -7.87
N ARG A 270 13.46 21.71 -8.55
CA ARG A 270 13.43 21.23 -9.92
C ARG A 270 13.97 22.31 -10.86
N THR A 271 15.11 22.04 -11.50
CA THR A 271 15.78 22.96 -12.43
C THR A 271 15.42 22.71 -13.89
N SER A 272 15.07 21.48 -14.25
CA SER A 272 14.51 21.15 -15.56
C SER A 272 13.57 19.95 -15.52
N ARG A 273 12.73 19.85 -16.56
CA ARG A 273 11.77 18.77 -16.77
C ARG A 273 11.74 18.39 -18.25
N HIS A 274 11.91 17.11 -18.55
CA HIS A 274 11.92 16.59 -19.92
C HIS A 274 10.90 15.45 -20.06
N GLU A 275 9.79 15.70 -20.76
CA GLU A 275 8.73 14.71 -20.99
C GLU A 275 8.90 14.05 -22.36
N LEU A 276 8.81 12.72 -22.39
CA LEU A 276 9.03 11.91 -23.58
C LEU A 276 8.36 10.54 -23.50
N ASP A 277 8.31 9.86 -24.65
CA ASP A 277 7.92 8.46 -24.72
C ASP A 277 9.18 7.57 -24.60
N VAL A 278 9.13 6.54 -23.75
CA VAL A 278 10.17 5.51 -23.62
C VAL A 278 9.64 4.23 -24.25
N VAL A 279 10.32 3.78 -25.31
CA VAL A 279 9.93 2.62 -26.11
C VAL A 279 11.12 1.70 -26.31
N GLY A 280 10.92 0.41 -26.06
CA GLY A 280 11.97 -0.60 -26.13
C GLY A 280 12.93 -0.58 -24.93
N ALA A 281 14.03 -1.33 -25.04
CA ALA A 281 14.95 -1.56 -23.92
C ALA A 281 15.77 -0.30 -23.53
N GLY A 282 15.93 0.64 -24.46
CA GLY A 282 16.65 1.88 -24.21
C GLY A 282 16.14 3.00 -25.10
N THR A 283 15.95 4.18 -24.52
CA THR A 283 15.52 5.39 -25.24
C THR A 283 16.48 6.53 -24.92
N GLU A 284 17.12 7.10 -25.94
CA GLU A 284 17.98 8.28 -25.78
C GLU A 284 17.13 9.52 -25.44
N VAL A 285 17.68 10.41 -24.63
CA VAL A 285 17.05 11.69 -24.27
C VAL A 285 17.95 12.84 -24.75
N PRO A 286 17.87 13.23 -26.04
CA PRO A 286 18.79 14.23 -26.60
C PRO A 286 18.75 15.58 -25.88
N ALA A 287 17.60 15.94 -25.28
CA ALA A 287 17.43 17.17 -24.53
C ALA A 287 18.30 17.24 -23.25
N MET A 288 18.81 16.11 -22.77
CA MET A 288 19.71 16.04 -21.62
C MET A 288 21.19 16.24 -21.99
N VAL A 289 21.56 16.13 -23.28
CA VAL A 289 22.95 16.27 -23.71
C VAL A 289 23.43 17.71 -23.50
N GLY A 290 24.57 17.87 -22.84
CA GLY A 290 25.15 19.17 -22.46
C GLY A 290 24.59 19.75 -21.16
N VAL A 291 23.63 19.10 -20.51
CA VAL A 291 23.15 19.49 -19.18
C VAL A 291 24.15 19.03 -18.12
N PRO A 292 24.65 19.91 -17.22
CA PRO A 292 25.45 19.51 -16.07
C PRO A 292 24.75 18.45 -15.23
N GLN A 293 25.45 17.44 -14.72
CA GLN A 293 24.82 16.43 -13.87
C GLN A 293 24.23 17.10 -12.61
N PRO A 294 22.90 17.04 -12.41
CA PRO A 294 22.24 17.64 -11.26
C PRO A 294 22.55 16.82 -9.99
N ASP A 295 22.15 17.35 -8.83
CA ASP A 295 22.29 16.61 -7.57
C ASP A 295 21.38 15.38 -7.52
N LEU A 296 20.21 15.44 -8.17
CA LEU A 296 19.30 14.31 -8.32
C LEU A 296 18.60 14.29 -9.69
N VAL A 297 18.60 13.14 -10.33
CA VAL A 297 17.82 12.82 -11.54
C VAL A 297 16.68 11.89 -11.14
N LEU A 298 15.44 12.34 -11.33
CA LEU A 298 14.23 11.54 -11.09
C LEU A 298 13.61 11.13 -12.43
N VAL A 299 13.73 9.85 -12.78
CA VAL A 299 12.95 9.27 -13.89
C VAL A 299 11.53 9.05 -13.42
N ASN A 300 10.55 9.34 -14.27
CA ASN A 300 9.12 9.33 -13.97
C ASN A 300 8.70 10.41 -12.96
N ASP A 301 9.31 11.60 -13.06
CA ASP A 301 8.80 12.81 -12.41
C ASP A 301 7.33 13.04 -12.76
N ASP A 302 6.59 13.75 -11.90
CA ASP A 302 5.12 13.90 -11.93
C ASP A 302 4.30 12.58 -11.90
N ASP A 303 4.95 11.43 -11.71
CA ASP A 303 4.30 10.12 -11.56
C ASP A 303 3.39 9.75 -12.75
N LEU A 304 3.90 9.90 -13.98
CA LEU A 304 3.11 9.67 -15.21
C LEU A 304 2.96 8.19 -15.59
N THR A 305 3.85 7.32 -15.13
CA THR A 305 3.85 5.89 -15.47
C THR A 305 3.84 4.96 -14.27
N TYR A 306 3.43 3.71 -14.47
CA TYR A 306 3.61 2.61 -13.53
C TYR A 306 4.89 1.83 -13.85
N ALA A 307 5.98 2.17 -13.15
CA ALA A 307 7.27 1.48 -13.26
C ALA A 307 8.07 1.65 -11.98
N LYS A 308 8.95 0.70 -11.68
CA LYS A 308 9.92 0.82 -10.58
C LYS A 308 11.05 1.73 -11.01
N ILE A 309 11.46 2.66 -10.14
CA ILE A 309 12.53 3.61 -10.44
C ILE A 309 13.81 3.17 -9.74
N ARG A 310 14.94 3.37 -10.42
CA ARG A 310 16.26 3.15 -9.86
C ARG A 310 17.10 4.41 -9.98
N LEU A 311 17.45 4.97 -8.83
CA LEU A 311 18.30 6.14 -8.73
C LEU A 311 19.75 5.75 -9.04
N ASP A 312 20.46 6.65 -9.71
CA ASP A 312 21.92 6.54 -9.83
C ASP A 312 22.60 6.84 -8.49
N VAL A 313 23.90 6.57 -8.41
CA VAL A 313 24.69 6.68 -7.18
C VAL A 313 24.64 8.10 -6.60
N ARG A 314 24.73 9.14 -7.43
CA ARG A 314 24.71 10.53 -6.95
C ARG A 314 23.31 10.89 -6.46
N SER A 315 22.28 10.59 -7.25
CA SER A 315 20.89 10.83 -6.88
C SER A 315 20.50 10.15 -5.56
N LEU A 316 20.91 8.89 -5.35
CA LEU A 316 20.63 8.17 -4.11
C LEU A 316 21.38 8.75 -2.91
N ALA A 317 22.63 9.18 -3.10
CA ALA A 317 23.41 9.84 -2.05
C ALA A 317 22.78 11.17 -1.64
N THR A 318 22.41 12.01 -2.61
CA THR A 318 21.68 13.26 -2.37
C THR A 318 20.38 12.99 -1.61
N LEU A 319 19.58 12.03 -2.08
CA LEU A 319 18.30 11.69 -1.45
C LEU A 319 18.47 11.28 0.01
N THR A 320 19.48 10.47 0.33
CA THR A 320 19.70 9.94 1.68
C THR A 320 19.90 11.05 2.73
N HIS A 321 20.38 12.22 2.31
CA HIS A 321 20.62 13.37 3.18
C HIS A 321 19.56 14.48 3.05
N HIS A 322 18.89 14.56 1.90
CA HIS A 322 18.07 15.72 1.53
C HIS A 322 16.64 15.37 1.10
N VAL A 323 16.15 14.15 1.37
CA VAL A 323 14.78 13.77 1.00
C VAL A 323 13.73 14.70 1.61
N GLY A 324 13.91 15.16 2.85
CA GLY A 324 13.01 16.13 3.49
C GLY A 324 13.05 17.54 2.88
N ASP A 325 14.03 17.82 2.02
CA ASP A 325 14.30 19.16 1.48
C ASP A 325 13.64 19.42 0.12
N PHE A 326 12.91 18.45 -0.45
CA PHE A 326 12.11 18.66 -1.66
C PHE A 326 11.01 19.69 -1.42
N GLN A 327 10.86 20.61 -2.36
CA GLN A 327 9.77 21.59 -2.31
C GLN A 327 8.39 20.99 -2.63
N GLU A 328 8.34 20.07 -3.59
CA GLU A 328 7.10 19.44 -4.06
C GLU A 328 6.91 18.06 -3.40
N SER A 329 5.67 17.72 -2.99
CA SER A 329 5.40 16.46 -2.27
C SER A 329 5.45 15.22 -3.16
N LEU A 330 4.96 15.31 -4.39
CA LEU A 330 4.90 14.18 -5.32
C LEU A 330 6.27 13.61 -5.74
N PRO A 331 7.28 14.41 -6.17
CA PRO A 331 8.60 13.85 -6.47
C PRO A 331 9.28 13.25 -5.25
N ARG A 332 9.09 13.87 -4.07
CA ARG A 332 9.58 13.32 -2.80
C ARG A 332 8.95 11.95 -2.51
N ALA A 333 7.64 11.83 -2.70
CA ALA A 333 6.89 10.58 -2.62
C ALA A 333 7.43 9.48 -3.57
N LEU A 334 7.76 9.84 -4.81
CA LEU A 334 8.38 8.90 -5.76
C LEU A 334 9.75 8.42 -5.30
N CYS A 335 10.55 9.30 -4.70
CA CYS A 335 11.82 8.92 -4.12
C CYS A 335 11.66 7.95 -2.93
N TRP A 336 10.67 8.17 -2.07
CA TRP A 336 10.33 7.23 -1.00
C TRP A 336 9.94 5.86 -1.54
N ALA A 337 9.02 5.81 -2.51
CA ALA A 337 8.63 4.57 -3.17
C ALA A 337 9.83 3.85 -3.81
N ALA A 338 10.73 4.59 -4.49
CA ALA A 338 11.92 4.03 -5.10
C ALA A 338 12.88 3.40 -4.06
N THR A 339 13.13 4.08 -2.93
CA THR A 339 13.99 3.52 -1.87
C THR A 339 13.38 2.26 -1.24
N TRP A 340 12.07 2.25 -1.01
CA TRP A 340 11.36 1.08 -0.48
C TRP A 340 11.43 -0.12 -1.45
N ASP A 341 11.21 0.12 -2.75
CA ASP A 341 11.35 -0.93 -3.77
C ASP A 341 12.78 -1.46 -3.86
N MET A 342 13.79 -0.57 -3.83
CA MET A 342 15.20 -0.96 -3.82
C MET A 342 15.55 -1.81 -2.58
N THR A 343 14.97 -1.54 -1.42
CA THR A 343 15.14 -2.36 -0.21
C THR A 343 14.49 -3.73 -0.39
N ARG A 344 13.26 -3.77 -0.88
CA ARG A 344 12.53 -5.03 -1.14
C ARG A 344 13.20 -5.90 -2.19
N ASP A 345 13.93 -5.32 -3.12
CA ASP A 345 14.69 -6.05 -4.15
C ASP A 345 16.12 -6.38 -3.74
N ALA A 346 16.50 -6.10 -2.48
CA ALA A 346 17.83 -6.34 -1.96
C ALA A 346 18.94 -5.57 -2.71
N GLU A 347 18.62 -4.41 -3.30
CA GLU A 347 19.58 -3.48 -3.90
C GLU A 347 20.09 -2.46 -2.86
N MET A 348 19.18 -1.95 -2.00
CA MET A 348 19.48 -1.05 -0.89
C MET A 348 19.50 -1.84 0.44
N PRO A 349 20.57 -1.76 1.25
CA PRO A 349 20.59 -2.35 2.59
C PRO A 349 19.46 -1.81 3.48
N THR A 350 18.83 -2.68 4.26
CA THR A 350 17.73 -2.31 5.15
C THR A 350 18.13 -1.23 6.15
N ARG A 351 19.33 -1.29 6.72
CA ARG A 351 19.85 -0.27 7.63
C ARG A 351 19.99 1.11 6.99
N SER A 352 20.32 1.14 5.69
CA SER A 352 20.40 2.39 4.93
C SER A 352 19.01 2.97 4.74
N TYR A 353 18.01 2.14 4.40
CA TYR A 353 16.62 2.59 4.25
C TYR A 353 16.06 3.15 5.56
N VAL A 354 16.26 2.43 6.67
CA VAL A 354 15.85 2.91 8.00
C VAL A 354 16.53 4.23 8.34
N ALA A 355 17.84 4.37 8.08
CA ALA A 355 18.55 5.63 8.29
C ALA A 355 17.98 6.77 7.43
N THR A 356 17.68 6.53 6.15
CA THR A 356 17.06 7.52 5.26
C THR A 356 15.68 7.95 5.78
N VAL A 357 14.84 7.00 6.22
CA VAL A 357 13.52 7.32 6.80
C VAL A 357 13.69 8.18 8.05
N LEU A 358 14.54 7.77 9.01
CA LEU A 358 14.72 8.50 10.27
C LEU A 358 15.30 9.91 10.05
N ALA A 359 16.18 10.09 9.07
CA ALA A 359 16.74 11.39 8.73
C ALA A 359 15.73 12.32 8.03
N GLY A 360 14.84 11.76 7.21
CA GLY A 360 14.00 12.53 6.29
C GLY A 360 12.56 12.75 6.74
N VAL A 361 11.97 11.80 7.48
CA VAL A 361 10.52 11.80 7.78
C VAL A 361 10.08 13.00 8.62
N GLY A 362 10.98 13.61 9.40
CA GLY A 362 10.69 14.82 10.16
C GLY A 362 10.44 16.06 9.29
N GLY A 363 10.90 16.04 8.04
CA GLY A 363 10.61 17.08 7.04
C GLY A 363 9.29 16.89 6.29
N GLU A 364 8.58 15.77 6.53
CA GLU A 364 7.31 15.51 5.87
C GLU A 364 6.15 16.27 6.51
N SER A 365 5.32 16.88 5.68
CA SER A 365 4.09 17.56 6.07
C SER A 365 2.83 16.73 5.79
N ASP A 366 2.92 15.74 4.90
CA ASP A 366 1.82 14.84 4.60
C ASP A 366 1.76 13.73 5.66
N ILE A 367 0.70 13.74 6.47
CA ILE A 367 0.59 12.81 7.60
C ILE A 367 0.38 11.37 7.14
N GLY A 368 -0.31 11.15 6.01
CA GLY A 368 -0.50 9.82 5.44
C GLY A 368 0.83 9.19 5.06
N LEU A 369 1.70 9.98 4.43
CA LEU A 369 3.07 9.60 4.11
C LEU A 369 3.90 9.29 5.36
N VAL A 370 3.89 10.17 6.38
CA VAL A 370 4.61 9.95 7.65
C VAL A 370 4.21 8.61 8.28
N GLN A 371 2.90 8.37 8.42
CA GLN A 371 2.39 7.11 8.99
C GLN A 371 2.80 5.89 8.16
N SER A 372 2.79 6.01 6.83
CA SER A 372 3.23 4.95 5.93
C SER A 372 4.72 4.64 6.11
N LEU A 373 5.59 5.65 6.08
CA LEU A 373 7.04 5.51 6.22
C LEU A 373 7.43 4.87 7.56
N LEU A 374 6.81 5.28 8.67
CA LEU A 374 7.07 4.70 9.99
C LEU A 374 6.66 3.22 10.07
N ARG A 375 5.51 2.87 9.47
CA ARG A 375 5.06 1.47 9.37
C ARG A 375 5.99 0.63 8.48
N LEU A 376 6.45 1.18 7.35
CA LEU A 376 7.39 0.50 6.45
C LEU A 376 8.75 0.32 7.12
N ALA A 377 9.26 1.30 7.87
CA ALA A 377 10.48 1.16 8.66
C ALA A 377 10.38 0.04 9.70
N GLY A 378 9.27 -0.04 10.44
CA GLY A 378 9.00 -1.14 11.37
C GLY A 378 8.93 -2.52 10.67
N THR A 379 8.30 -2.57 9.50
CA THR A 379 8.25 -3.77 8.65
C THR A 379 9.64 -4.18 8.18
N ALA A 380 10.46 -3.23 7.71
CA ALA A 380 11.82 -3.46 7.24
C ALA A 380 12.69 -4.02 8.37
N LEU A 381 12.62 -3.45 9.57
CA LEU A 381 13.32 -3.93 10.76
C LEU A 381 12.91 -5.34 11.19
N THR A 382 11.67 -5.72 10.93
CA THR A 382 11.13 -7.04 11.30
C THR A 382 11.49 -8.11 10.26
N GLN A 383 11.31 -7.79 8.98
CA GLN A 383 11.40 -8.77 7.89
C GLN A 383 12.77 -8.79 7.23
N TYR A 384 13.38 -7.62 7.00
CA TYR A 384 14.47 -7.44 6.05
C TYR A 384 15.83 -7.09 6.68
N ALA A 385 15.85 -6.65 7.94
CA ALA A 385 17.09 -6.33 8.64
C ALA A 385 17.84 -7.61 9.02
N ASP A 386 19.17 -7.53 9.02
CA ASP A 386 20.03 -8.55 9.65
C ASP A 386 19.56 -8.77 11.10
N PRO A 387 19.21 -10.01 11.50
CA PRO A 387 18.77 -10.31 12.87
C PRO A 387 19.75 -9.83 13.95
N ALA A 388 21.05 -9.78 13.67
CA ALA A 388 22.05 -9.27 14.61
C ALA A 388 21.99 -7.74 14.79
N TRP A 389 21.55 -7.01 13.76
CA TRP A 389 21.44 -5.54 13.77
C TRP A 389 20.02 -5.03 14.09
N ALA A 390 18.99 -5.84 13.82
CA ALA A 390 17.59 -5.44 13.99
C ALA A 390 17.23 -4.88 15.39
N PRO A 391 17.77 -5.39 16.52
CA PRO A 391 17.57 -4.76 17.84
C PRO A 391 18.08 -3.32 17.92
N THR A 392 19.24 -3.03 17.30
CA THR A 392 19.81 -1.68 17.23
C THR A 392 18.91 -0.76 16.42
N GLY A 393 18.47 -1.18 15.23
CA GLY A 393 17.57 -0.39 14.41
C GLY A 393 16.21 -0.12 15.06
N ARG A 394 15.66 -1.09 15.83
CA ARG A 394 14.44 -0.88 16.63
C ARG A 394 14.64 0.15 17.74
N ALA A 395 15.78 0.11 18.45
CA ALA A 395 16.10 1.12 19.45
C ALA A 395 16.19 2.52 18.83
N MET A 396 16.88 2.65 17.68
CA MET A 396 16.97 3.91 16.94
C MET A 396 15.59 4.47 16.54
N LEU A 397 14.69 3.61 16.04
CA LEU A 397 13.33 4.00 15.70
C LEU A 397 12.54 4.46 16.94
N ALA A 398 12.65 3.73 18.05
CA ALA A 398 11.97 4.08 19.29
C ALA A 398 12.48 5.41 19.87
N ASP A 399 13.80 5.61 19.93
CA ASP A 399 14.43 6.84 20.41
C ASP A 399 14.01 8.03 19.54
N SER A 400 14.10 7.88 18.22
CA SER A 400 13.73 8.94 17.27
C SER A 400 12.24 9.28 17.34
N ALA A 401 11.37 8.27 17.46
CA ALA A 401 9.93 8.49 17.58
C ALA A 401 9.55 9.13 18.92
N HIS A 402 10.26 8.79 20.00
CA HIS A 402 10.10 9.43 21.30
C HIS A 402 10.47 10.92 21.24
N ASP A 403 11.64 11.24 20.69
CA ASP A 403 12.11 12.62 20.58
C ASP A 403 11.20 13.44 19.66
N ALA A 404 10.78 12.87 18.53
CA ALA A 404 9.86 13.52 17.60
C ALA A 404 8.45 13.72 18.19
N MET A 405 7.96 12.78 19.01
CA MET A 405 6.70 12.94 19.76
C MET A 405 6.76 14.15 20.69
N LEU A 406 7.89 14.37 21.39
CA LEU A 406 8.07 15.50 22.29
C LEU A 406 8.28 16.83 21.56
N ALA A 407 8.93 16.79 20.38
CA ALA A 407 9.20 17.98 19.57
C ALA A 407 8.01 18.44 18.71
N ALA A 408 7.09 17.53 18.38
CA ALA A 408 5.91 17.84 17.57
C ALA A 408 5.01 18.90 18.22
N GLU A 409 4.31 19.68 17.39
CA GLU A 409 3.33 20.65 17.88
C GLU A 409 2.29 19.95 18.77
N PRO A 410 2.06 20.42 20.01
CA PRO A 410 1.11 19.80 20.93
C PRO A 410 -0.28 19.63 20.32
N GLY A 411 -0.81 18.40 20.34
CA GLY A 411 -2.12 18.09 19.78
C GLY A 411 -2.15 17.99 18.25
N SER A 412 -1.02 18.05 17.56
CA SER A 412 -0.94 17.79 16.12
C SER A 412 -1.12 16.31 15.78
N ASP A 413 -1.36 16.04 14.50
CA ASP A 413 -1.40 14.67 13.98
C ASP A 413 -0.02 14.02 13.97
N LEU A 414 1.04 14.80 13.72
CA LEU A 414 2.42 14.33 13.81
C LEU A 414 2.72 13.82 15.21
N GLN A 415 2.31 14.54 16.26
CA GLN A 415 2.48 14.07 17.63
C GLN A 415 1.84 12.68 17.84
N LEU A 416 0.61 12.47 17.35
CA LEU A 416 -0.09 11.19 17.45
C LEU A 416 0.61 10.07 16.64
N ALA A 417 1.05 10.37 15.41
CA ALA A 417 1.76 9.40 14.57
C ALA A 417 3.09 8.96 15.22
N TRP A 418 3.83 9.92 15.77
CA TRP A 418 5.07 9.66 16.48
C TRP A 418 4.85 8.86 17.77
N THR A 419 3.81 9.16 18.55
CA THR A 419 3.43 8.34 19.71
C THR A 419 3.15 6.91 19.30
N ARG A 420 2.36 6.66 18.26
CA ARG A 420 2.04 5.30 17.80
C ARG A 420 3.28 4.54 17.34
N ALA A 421 4.18 5.20 16.60
CA ALA A 421 5.46 4.61 16.18
C ALA A 421 6.36 4.28 17.38
N PHE A 422 6.45 5.19 18.36
CA PHE A 422 7.17 4.95 19.62
C PHE A 422 6.63 3.73 20.36
N VAL A 423 5.30 3.67 20.58
CA VAL A 423 4.64 2.56 21.27
C VAL A 423 4.92 1.23 20.57
N SER A 424 4.85 1.19 19.24
CA SER A 424 5.14 -0.03 18.47
C SER A 424 6.61 -0.48 18.57
N ALA A 425 7.56 0.44 18.75
CA ALA A 425 9.00 0.14 18.79
C ALA A 425 9.58 0.01 20.22
N ALA A 426 8.81 0.37 21.25
CA ALA A 426 9.26 0.45 22.64
C ALA A 426 9.62 -0.91 23.25
N THR A 427 10.92 -1.26 23.28
CA THR A 427 11.43 -2.53 23.84
C THR A 427 12.35 -2.35 25.05
N SER A 428 12.98 -1.18 25.23
CA SER A 428 13.90 -0.93 26.34
C SER A 428 13.13 -0.76 27.66
N PRO A 429 13.73 -1.09 28.82
CA PRO A 429 13.08 -0.88 30.12
C PRO A 429 12.59 0.56 30.35
N GLU A 430 13.33 1.55 29.83
CA GLU A 430 12.96 2.97 29.92
C GLU A 430 11.74 3.30 29.07
N HIS A 431 11.70 2.82 27.82
CA HIS A 431 10.54 3.03 26.93
C HIS A 431 9.30 2.34 27.47
N VAL A 432 9.45 1.12 27.98
CA VAL A 432 8.36 0.37 28.60
C VAL A 432 7.79 1.10 29.81
N ALA A 433 8.65 1.63 30.69
CA ALA A 433 8.22 2.42 31.83
C ALA A 433 7.46 3.69 31.40
N LEU A 434 7.88 4.34 30.30
CA LEU A 434 7.13 5.46 29.74
C LEU A 434 5.76 5.04 29.17
N VAL A 435 5.68 3.92 28.43
CA VAL A 435 4.41 3.40 27.91
C VAL A 435 3.43 3.10 29.06
N GLN A 436 3.90 2.47 30.15
CA GLN A 436 3.10 2.25 31.35
C GLN A 436 2.62 3.57 31.97
N ALA A 437 3.53 4.54 32.13
CA ALA A 437 3.23 5.82 32.75
C ALA A 437 2.26 6.68 31.92
N LEU A 438 2.26 6.53 30.59
CA LEU A 438 1.27 7.15 29.71
C LEU A 438 -0.10 6.47 29.84
N LEU A 439 -0.14 5.15 29.98
CA LEU A 439 -1.39 4.39 30.14
C LEU A 439 -2.07 4.65 31.48
N ASP A 440 -1.31 4.70 32.58
CA ASP A 440 -1.85 4.94 33.92
C ASP A 440 -2.04 6.43 34.25
N GLY A 441 -1.55 7.32 33.38
CA GLY A 441 -1.64 8.77 33.52
C GLY A 441 -0.66 9.37 34.54
N SER A 442 0.30 8.61 35.06
CA SER A 442 1.34 9.12 35.97
C SER A 442 2.37 10.01 35.26
N ARG A 443 2.49 9.89 33.93
CA ARG A 443 3.18 10.84 33.06
C ARG A 443 2.26 11.29 31.93
N THR A 444 2.34 12.57 31.59
CA THR A 444 1.57 13.18 30.50
C THR A 444 2.50 13.90 29.53
N VAL A 445 2.19 13.85 28.23
CA VAL A 445 2.84 14.67 27.21
C VAL A 445 1.90 15.83 26.85
N PRO A 446 2.35 17.10 26.89
CA PRO A 446 1.50 18.24 26.54
C PRO A 446 0.85 18.08 25.16
N GLY A 447 -0.48 18.25 25.10
CA GLY A 447 -1.28 18.14 23.87
C GLY A 447 -1.64 16.72 23.44
N LEU A 448 -0.97 15.70 23.99
CA LEU A 448 -1.30 14.31 23.74
C LEU A 448 -2.49 13.89 24.59
N VAL A 449 -3.64 13.70 23.95
CA VAL A 449 -4.82 13.11 24.59
C VAL A 449 -4.72 11.61 24.48
N VAL A 450 -4.66 10.92 25.62
CA VAL A 450 -4.74 9.47 25.68
C VAL A 450 -6.21 9.06 25.68
N ASP A 451 -6.78 8.98 24.48
CA ASP A 451 -8.17 8.54 24.28
C ASP A 451 -8.27 7.00 24.21
N THR A 452 -9.48 6.49 23.98
CA THR A 452 -9.76 5.05 24.00
C THR A 452 -8.91 4.26 23.01
N GLU A 453 -8.62 4.78 21.82
CA GLU A 453 -7.79 4.05 20.84
C GLU A 453 -6.31 4.07 21.24
N LEU A 454 -5.84 5.17 21.84
CA LEU A 454 -4.46 5.22 22.35
C LEU A 454 -4.28 4.37 23.61
N HIS A 455 -5.27 4.27 24.50
CA HIS A 455 -5.28 3.32 25.62
C HIS A 455 -5.08 1.88 25.13
N TRP A 456 -5.88 1.44 24.16
CA TRP A 456 -5.73 0.11 23.58
C TRP A 456 -4.35 -0.08 22.95
N SER A 457 -3.84 0.91 22.21
CA SER A 457 -2.51 0.83 21.60
C SER A 457 -1.40 0.65 22.65
N LEU A 458 -1.45 1.41 23.74
CA LEU A 458 -0.50 1.30 24.85
C LEU A 458 -0.62 -0.05 25.56
N LEU A 459 -1.86 -0.49 25.86
CA LEU A 459 -2.12 -1.76 26.52
C LEU A 459 -1.67 -2.95 25.67
N LEU A 460 -2.00 -2.97 24.38
CA LEU A 460 -1.60 -4.03 23.45
C LEU A 460 -0.09 -4.19 23.42
N ARG A 461 0.66 -3.08 23.43
CA ARG A 461 2.13 -3.15 23.53
C ARG A 461 2.58 -3.80 24.83
N LEU A 462 2.04 -3.37 25.97
CA LEU A 462 2.40 -3.91 27.29
C LEU A 462 2.03 -5.39 27.43
N VAL A 463 0.90 -5.81 26.87
CA VAL A 463 0.49 -7.22 26.83
C VAL A 463 1.46 -8.02 25.96
N ALA A 464 1.82 -7.52 24.78
CA ALA A 464 2.74 -8.21 23.86
C ALA A 464 4.13 -8.48 24.45
N ILE A 465 4.59 -7.66 25.39
CA ILE A 465 5.88 -7.87 26.08
C ILE A 465 5.73 -8.46 27.49
N GLY A 466 4.51 -8.88 27.88
CA GLY A 466 4.25 -9.58 29.14
C GLY A 466 4.23 -8.70 30.39
N VAL A 467 4.06 -7.38 30.21
CA VAL A 467 3.98 -6.40 31.31
C VAL A 467 2.55 -6.22 31.82
N ALA A 468 1.56 -6.35 30.94
CA ALA A 468 0.13 -6.33 31.29
C ALA A 468 -0.52 -7.71 31.09
N ASP A 469 -1.55 -8.00 31.88
CA ASP A 469 -2.19 -9.31 31.98
C ASP A 469 -3.71 -9.25 31.73
N ASP A 470 -4.41 -10.36 31.99
CA ASP A 470 -5.87 -10.47 31.82
C ASP A 470 -6.64 -9.43 32.63
N ALA A 471 -6.18 -9.09 33.84
CA ALA A 471 -6.89 -8.12 34.67
C ALA A 471 -6.85 -6.72 34.02
N ALA A 472 -5.72 -6.35 33.39
CA ALA A 472 -5.63 -5.11 32.63
C ALA A 472 -6.53 -5.13 31.39
N ILE A 473 -6.59 -6.26 30.68
CA ILE A 473 -7.45 -6.43 29.49
C ILE A 473 -8.93 -6.31 29.87
N GLU A 474 -9.38 -7.01 30.92
CA GLU A 474 -10.78 -6.93 31.38
C GLU A 474 -11.13 -5.55 31.91
N ALA A 475 -10.20 -4.87 32.59
CA ALA A 475 -10.40 -3.49 33.04
C ALA A 475 -10.60 -2.53 31.87
N GLU A 476 -9.81 -2.67 30.80
CA GLU A 476 -9.96 -1.81 29.62
C GLU A 476 -11.20 -2.15 28.79
N LEU A 477 -11.52 -3.43 28.62
CA LEU A 477 -12.78 -3.85 27.98
C LEU A 477 -14.01 -3.35 28.76
N ALA A 478 -13.94 -3.31 30.09
CA ALA A 478 -15.01 -2.74 30.90
C ALA A 478 -15.18 -1.23 30.70
N ARG A 479 -14.11 -0.50 30.34
CA ARG A 479 -14.16 0.92 29.94
C ARG A 479 -14.70 1.09 28.53
N ASP A 480 -14.39 0.16 27.64
CA ASP A 480 -14.77 0.19 26.24
C ASP A 480 -15.69 -0.98 25.86
N ARG A 481 -16.95 -0.91 26.32
CA ARG A 481 -17.97 -1.94 26.06
C ARG A 481 -18.62 -1.76 24.69
N THR A 482 -17.80 -1.82 23.64
CA THR A 482 -18.20 -1.70 22.23
C THR A 482 -17.68 -2.89 21.42
N ALA A 483 -18.20 -3.09 20.20
CA ALA A 483 -17.67 -4.11 19.30
C ALA A 483 -16.17 -3.90 18.99
N ALA A 484 -15.72 -2.65 18.85
CA ALA A 484 -14.30 -2.32 18.70
C ALA A 484 -13.48 -2.71 19.93
N GLY A 485 -13.99 -2.45 21.13
CA GLY A 485 -13.35 -2.87 22.38
C GLY A 485 -13.26 -4.39 22.52
N GLU A 486 -14.29 -5.13 22.10
CA GLU A 486 -14.25 -6.60 22.05
C GLU A 486 -13.17 -7.13 21.09
N ARG A 487 -13.01 -6.50 19.91
CA ARG A 487 -11.93 -6.83 18.98
C ARG A 487 -10.55 -6.55 19.57
N HIS A 488 -10.35 -5.38 20.17
CA HIS A 488 -9.08 -5.03 20.84
C HIS A 488 -8.75 -6.01 21.98
N ALA A 489 -9.74 -6.38 22.80
CA ALA A 489 -9.57 -7.38 23.85
C ALA A 489 -9.23 -8.77 23.28
N ALA A 490 -9.82 -9.16 22.15
CA ALA A 490 -9.48 -10.42 21.47
C ALA A 490 -8.03 -10.42 20.98
N THR A 491 -7.57 -9.32 20.37
CA THR A 491 -6.15 -9.14 20.00
C THR A 491 -5.24 -9.20 21.22
N ALA A 492 -5.58 -8.49 22.30
CA ALA A 492 -4.79 -8.48 23.53
C ALA A 492 -4.65 -9.89 24.13
N ARG A 493 -5.74 -10.64 24.24
CA ARG A 493 -5.71 -12.02 24.77
C ARG A 493 -4.83 -12.95 23.94
N ALA A 494 -4.79 -12.76 22.61
CA ALA A 494 -3.93 -13.49 21.69
C ALA A 494 -2.45 -13.05 21.75
N LEU A 495 -2.20 -11.76 22.04
CA LEU A 495 -0.85 -11.18 22.16
C LEU A 495 -0.09 -11.60 23.42
N ARG A 496 -0.76 -12.14 24.44
CA ARG A 496 -0.09 -12.57 25.67
C ARG A 496 1.07 -13.55 25.34
N PRO A 497 2.29 -13.34 25.87
CA PRO A 497 3.47 -14.12 25.52
C PRO A 497 3.51 -15.45 26.31
N THR A 498 2.46 -16.26 26.22
CA THR A 498 2.39 -17.58 26.87
C THR A 498 1.92 -18.66 25.90
N ALA A 499 2.38 -19.89 26.10
CA ALA A 499 1.97 -21.02 25.25
C ALA A 499 0.46 -21.28 25.33
N GLU A 500 -0.15 -21.08 26.51
CA GLU A 500 -1.58 -21.21 26.74
C GLU A 500 -2.38 -20.17 25.94
N ALA A 501 -1.90 -18.92 25.87
CA ALA A 501 -2.55 -17.87 25.10
C ALA A 501 -2.49 -18.17 23.60
N LYS A 502 -1.33 -18.62 23.09
CA LYS A 502 -1.20 -19.02 21.68
C LYS A 502 -2.10 -20.20 21.33
N ALA A 503 -2.24 -21.17 22.23
CA ALA A 503 -3.12 -22.32 22.01
C ALA A 503 -4.60 -21.91 22.00
N ALA A 504 -5.01 -21.02 22.91
CA ALA A 504 -6.37 -20.50 22.96
C ALA A 504 -6.71 -19.67 21.70
N ALA A 505 -5.78 -18.80 21.28
CA ALA A 505 -5.95 -17.98 20.08
C ALA A 505 -5.96 -18.83 18.81
N TRP A 506 -5.11 -19.86 18.70
CA TRP A 506 -5.16 -20.81 17.59
C TRP A 506 -6.50 -21.53 17.51
N LYS A 507 -7.00 -22.04 18.64
CA LYS A 507 -8.30 -22.70 18.71
C LYS A 507 -9.41 -21.77 18.23
N LEU A 508 -9.45 -20.53 18.71
CA LEU A 508 -10.47 -19.57 18.32
C LEU A 508 -10.36 -19.17 16.84
N ALA A 509 -9.15 -18.96 16.31
CA ALA A 509 -8.96 -18.54 14.93
C ALA A 509 -9.19 -19.66 13.90
N VAL A 510 -8.81 -20.89 14.23
CA VAL A 510 -8.72 -22.01 13.27
C VAL A 510 -9.81 -23.06 13.48
N GLU A 511 -10.14 -23.38 14.74
CA GLU A 511 -11.01 -24.51 15.08
C GLU A 511 -12.47 -24.11 15.28
N ASP A 512 -12.75 -22.87 15.69
CA ASP A 512 -14.10 -22.35 15.91
C ASP A 512 -14.74 -21.84 14.60
N PRO A 513 -15.81 -22.47 14.07
CA PRO A 513 -16.54 -21.98 12.89
C PRO A 513 -17.42 -20.77 13.18
N ASP A 514 -17.80 -20.52 14.43
CA ASP A 514 -18.88 -19.59 14.79
C ASP A 514 -18.34 -18.21 15.20
N VAL A 515 -17.02 -18.02 15.17
CA VAL A 515 -16.39 -16.74 15.45
C VAL A 515 -16.71 -15.72 14.34
N PRO A 516 -17.17 -14.51 14.67
CA PRO A 516 -17.36 -13.45 13.67
C PRO A 516 -16.04 -13.12 12.96
N ASN A 517 -16.10 -12.82 11.66
CA ASN A 517 -14.91 -12.55 10.85
C ASN A 517 -14.04 -11.44 11.45
N ALA A 518 -14.65 -10.34 11.91
CA ALA A 518 -13.90 -9.23 12.49
C ALA A 518 -13.16 -9.62 13.78
N VAL A 519 -13.74 -10.52 14.58
CA VAL A 519 -13.11 -11.07 15.79
C VAL A 519 -12.02 -12.08 15.41
N GLN A 520 -12.25 -12.94 14.41
CA GLN A 520 -11.25 -13.88 13.90
C GLN A 520 -9.99 -13.14 13.44
N SER A 521 -10.15 -12.09 12.64
CA SER A 521 -9.04 -11.24 12.17
C SER A 521 -8.31 -10.56 13.32
N ALA A 522 -9.04 -10.10 14.35
CA ALA A 522 -8.43 -9.52 15.55
C ALA A 522 -7.57 -10.54 16.34
N VAL A 523 -8.03 -11.79 16.45
CA VAL A 523 -7.28 -12.88 17.10
C VAL A 523 -6.03 -13.25 16.29
N ILE A 524 -6.18 -13.39 14.97
CA ILE A 524 -5.08 -13.65 14.04
C ILE A 524 -4.00 -12.57 14.16
N GLY A 525 -4.40 -11.30 14.18
CA GLY A 525 -3.48 -10.16 14.32
C GLY A 525 -2.71 -10.14 15.65
N GLY A 526 -3.22 -10.79 16.70
CA GLY A 526 -2.51 -10.94 17.98
C GLY A 526 -1.69 -12.22 18.12
N LEU A 527 -1.89 -13.20 17.22
CA LEU A 527 -1.23 -14.49 17.33
C LEU A 527 0.26 -14.39 16.97
N TRP A 528 0.58 -13.77 15.82
CA TRP A 528 1.95 -13.61 15.32
C TRP A 528 2.57 -12.30 15.80
N HIS A 529 3.65 -12.40 16.58
CA HIS A 529 4.41 -11.23 17.06
C HIS A 529 5.93 -11.46 16.91
N PRO A 530 6.69 -10.48 16.38
CA PRO A 530 8.12 -10.67 16.07
C PRO A 530 9.02 -10.87 17.28
N GLU A 531 8.58 -10.48 18.48
CA GLU A 531 9.31 -10.71 19.74
C GLU A 531 8.89 -12.02 20.44
N GLN A 532 8.01 -12.83 19.83
CA GLN A 532 7.47 -14.06 20.43
C GLN A 532 7.64 -15.28 19.53
N LEU A 533 8.60 -15.26 18.60
CA LEU A 533 8.74 -16.27 17.55
C LEU A 533 8.93 -17.69 18.11
N GLU A 534 9.64 -17.85 19.23
CA GLU A 534 9.84 -19.15 19.90
C GLU A 534 8.52 -19.81 20.31
N LEU A 535 7.51 -19.03 20.70
CA LEU A 535 6.16 -19.55 21.04
C LEU A 535 5.38 -19.98 19.80
N MET A 536 5.78 -19.48 18.63
CA MET A 536 5.10 -19.67 17.35
C MET A 536 5.68 -20.82 16.53
N GLU A 537 6.94 -21.22 16.76
CA GLU A 537 7.58 -22.34 16.06
C GLU A 537 6.73 -23.63 16.03
N PRO A 538 6.06 -24.06 17.13
CA PRO A 538 5.23 -25.27 17.12
C PRO A 538 3.99 -25.17 16.20
N TYR A 539 3.59 -23.97 15.80
CA TYR A 539 2.42 -23.73 14.96
C TYR A 539 2.72 -23.82 13.47
N VAL A 540 4.00 -23.81 13.07
CA VAL A 540 4.40 -24.01 11.66
C VAL A 540 3.90 -25.36 11.15
N GLU A 541 4.15 -26.43 11.92
CA GLU A 541 3.68 -27.78 11.55
C GLU A 541 2.15 -27.86 11.58
N LYS A 542 1.52 -27.28 12.61
CA LYS A 542 0.05 -27.25 12.73
C LYS A 542 -0.60 -26.56 11.54
N TYR A 543 -0.04 -25.44 11.08
CA TYR A 543 -0.49 -24.70 9.91
C TYR A 543 -0.53 -25.61 8.68
N PHE A 544 0.60 -26.20 8.28
CA PHE A 544 0.63 -27.06 7.09
C PHE A 544 -0.21 -28.33 7.24
N ALA A 545 -0.41 -28.83 8.46
CA ALA A 545 -1.26 -29.98 8.72
C ALA A 545 -2.77 -29.68 8.56
N CYS A 546 -3.22 -28.44 8.77
CA CYS A 546 -4.65 -28.12 8.79
C CYS A 546 -5.15 -27.30 7.60
N ILE A 547 -4.30 -26.59 6.86
CA ILE A 547 -4.73 -25.60 5.86
C ILE A 547 -5.58 -26.17 4.72
N GLY A 548 -5.34 -27.41 4.28
CA GLY A 548 -6.17 -28.05 3.25
C GLY A 548 -7.61 -28.23 3.72
N ARG A 549 -7.79 -28.78 4.92
CA ARG A 549 -9.11 -28.92 5.55
C ARG A 549 -9.77 -27.57 5.81
N VAL A 550 -9.01 -26.57 6.28
CA VAL A 550 -9.53 -25.21 6.49
C VAL A 550 -10.09 -24.65 5.19
N TRP A 551 -9.39 -24.84 4.07
CA TRP A 551 -9.83 -24.37 2.77
C TRP A 551 -11.11 -25.04 2.28
N GLU A 552 -11.26 -26.34 2.55
CA GLU A 552 -12.44 -27.12 2.17
C GLU A 552 -13.67 -26.84 3.05
N GLU A 553 -13.48 -26.62 4.36
CA GLU A 553 -14.58 -26.60 5.34
C GLU A 553 -15.05 -25.19 5.74
N ARG A 554 -14.22 -24.14 5.56
CA ARG A 554 -14.53 -22.78 6.02
C ARG A 554 -15.15 -21.94 4.90
N THR A 555 -15.80 -20.85 5.30
CA THR A 555 -16.21 -19.80 4.34
C THR A 555 -14.97 -19.21 3.67
N GLY A 556 -15.11 -18.69 2.45
CA GLY A 556 -13.98 -18.14 1.68
C GLY A 556 -13.20 -17.08 2.47
N GLU A 557 -13.91 -16.16 3.14
CA GLU A 557 -13.31 -15.11 3.97
C GLU A 557 -12.51 -15.69 5.15
N MET A 558 -13.11 -16.61 5.93
CA MET A 558 -12.43 -17.22 7.08
C MET A 558 -11.22 -18.05 6.65
N ALA A 559 -11.34 -18.80 5.55
CA ALA A 559 -10.24 -19.59 5.01
C ALA A 559 -9.07 -18.69 4.59
N GLN A 560 -9.34 -17.60 3.88
CA GLN A 560 -8.33 -16.64 3.46
C GLN A 560 -7.66 -15.95 4.65
N ASN A 561 -8.45 -15.51 5.65
CA ASN A 561 -7.92 -14.92 6.88
C ASN A 561 -6.93 -15.87 7.59
N ILE A 562 -7.28 -17.16 7.69
CA ILE A 562 -6.39 -18.17 8.27
C ILE A 562 -5.15 -18.40 7.40
N VAL A 563 -5.31 -18.62 6.10
CA VAL A 563 -4.19 -18.96 5.20
C VAL A 563 -3.19 -17.81 5.13
N VAL A 564 -3.65 -16.58 4.90
CA VAL A 564 -2.77 -15.41 4.76
C VAL A 564 -2.27 -14.95 6.11
N GLY A 565 -3.17 -14.79 7.07
CA GLY A 565 -2.86 -14.23 8.38
C GLY A 565 -2.05 -15.17 9.28
N LEU A 566 -2.15 -16.49 9.07
CA LEU A 566 -1.38 -17.48 9.83
C LEU A 566 -0.20 -18.10 9.08
N TYR A 567 0.07 -17.70 7.84
CA TYR A 567 1.28 -18.12 7.13
C TYR A 567 2.52 -17.76 7.96
N PRO A 568 3.49 -18.68 8.18
CA PRO A 568 4.64 -18.47 9.05
C PRO A 568 5.71 -17.54 8.46
N GLY A 569 5.32 -16.43 7.86
CA GLY A 569 6.18 -15.50 7.13
C GLY A 569 7.08 -14.62 8.01
N LEU A 570 6.86 -14.58 9.33
CA LEU A 570 7.80 -13.92 10.26
C LEU A 570 9.03 -14.79 10.57
N LEU A 571 8.92 -16.10 10.37
CA LEU A 571 10.03 -17.05 10.46
C LEU A 571 10.76 -17.07 9.12
N VAL A 572 11.61 -16.06 8.90
CA VAL A 572 12.36 -15.89 7.65
C VAL A 572 13.51 -16.89 7.58
N GLU A 573 13.18 -18.13 7.21
CA GLU A 573 14.08 -19.28 7.17
C GLU A 573 13.85 -20.12 5.92
N THR A 574 14.91 -20.77 5.43
CA THR A 574 14.81 -21.72 4.32
C THR A 574 13.85 -22.88 4.63
N SER A 575 13.75 -23.28 5.90
CA SER A 575 12.88 -24.36 6.37
C SER A 575 11.39 -24.11 6.05
N VAL A 576 10.93 -22.85 6.12
CA VAL A 576 9.55 -22.45 5.79
C VAL A 576 9.30 -22.55 4.28
N VAL A 577 10.29 -22.16 3.47
CA VAL A 577 10.23 -22.27 2.00
C VAL A 577 10.12 -23.75 1.60
N GLU A 578 10.99 -24.59 2.14
CA GLU A 578 11.03 -26.04 1.87
C GLU A 578 9.73 -26.74 2.28
N ARG A 579 9.15 -26.37 3.43
CA ARG A 579 7.85 -26.90 3.88
C ARG A 579 6.71 -26.49 2.95
N THR A 580 6.72 -25.23 2.50
CA THR A 580 5.72 -24.76 1.52
C THR A 580 5.85 -25.53 0.21
N ASP A 581 7.08 -25.72 -0.29
CA ASP A 581 7.34 -26.50 -1.50
C ASP A 581 6.92 -27.96 -1.36
N ALA A 582 7.22 -28.59 -0.21
CA ALA A 582 6.82 -29.96 0.07
C ALA A 582 5.29 -30.11 0.12
N TYR A 583 4.58 -29.17 0.76
CA TYR A 583 3.12 -29.17 0.79
C TYR A 583 2.53 -29.04 -0.63
N LEU A 584 3.05 -28.09 -1.43
CA LEU A 584 2.60 -27.88 -2.81
C LEU A 584 2.92 -29.06 -3.74
N ALA A 585 3.96 -29.84 -3.44
CA ALA A 585 4.36 -31.02 -4.22
C ALA A 585 3.59 -32.30 -3.85
N ALA A 586 3.00 -32.38 -2.65
CA ALA A 586 2.35 -33.58 -2.14
C ALA A 586 1.03 -33.95 -2.86
N GLY A 587 0.45 -33.02 -3.64
CA GLY A 587 -0.70 -33.26 -4.53
C GLY A 587 -1.97 -32.48 -4.17
N ASP A 588 -2.84 -32.33 -5.17
CA ASP A 588 -4.18 -31.72 -5.21
C ASP A 588 -4.45 -30.52 -4.29
N VAL A 589 -3.60 -29.49 -4.37
CA VAL A 589 -3.85 -28.19 -3.73
C VAL A 589 -4.73 -27.34 -4.65
N PRO A 590 -5.93 -26.89 -4.22
CA PRO A 590 -6.80 -26.03 -5.02
C PRO A 590 -6.05 -24.80 -5.57
N PRO A 591 -6.32 -24.35 -6.81
CA PRO A 591 -5.56 -23.26 -7.45
C PRO A 591 -5.47 -21.98 -6.60
N ALA A 592 -6.58 -21.56 -6.00
CA ALA A 592 -6.63 -20.38 -5.14
C ALA A 592 -5.79 -20.54 -3.85
N LEU A 593 -5.85 -21.70 -3.19
CA LEU A 593 -4.97 -22.00 -2.03
C LEU A 593 -3.49 -22.03 -2.44
N ARG A 594 -3.18 -22.69 -3.57
CA ARG A 594 -1.82 -22.75 -4.12
C ARG A 594 -1.27 -21.34 -4.36
N ARG A 595 -2.08 -20.44 -4.92
CA ARG A 595 -1.72 -19.02 -5.11
C ARG A 595 -1.30 -18.37 -3.81
N LEU A 596 -2.14 -18.40 -2.77
CA LEU A 596 -1.86 -17.76 -1.48
C LEU A 596 -0.58 -18.31 -0.82
N LEU A 597 -0.34 -19.62 -0.90
CA LEU A 597 0.88 -20.25 -0.38
C LEU A 597 2.14 -19.84 -1.16
N LEU A 598 2.05 -19.72 -2.48
CA LEU A 598 3.15 -19.24 -3.32
C LEU A 598 3.50 -17.78 -3.01
N GLU A 599 2.50 -16.95 -2.74
CA GLU A 599 2.69 -15.54 -2.33
C GLU A 599 3.39 -15.44 -0.97
N GLY A 600 2.94 -16.20 0.03
CA GLY A 600 3.60 -16.29 1.33
C GLY A 600 5.06 -16.74 1.20
N ARG A 601 5.30 -17.78 0.39
CA ARG A 601 6.63 -18.30 0.09
C ARG A 601 7.55 -17.26 -0.54
N ASP A 602 7.07 -16.50 -1.54
CA ASP A 602 7.86 -15.44 -2.16
C ASP A 602 8.26 -14.36 -1.14
N GLY A 603 7.35 -14.02 -0.23
CA GLY A 603 7.63 -13.11 0.88
C GLY A 603 8.85 -13.54 1.71
N VAL A 604 8.95 -14.83 2.05
CA VAL A 604 10.09 -15.40 2.79
C VAL A 604 11.36 -15.39 1.94
N VAL A 605 11.30 -15.81 0.68
CA VAL A 605 12.46 -15.81 -0.24
C VAL A 605 13.01 -14.40 -0.46
N ARG A 606 12.13 -13.41 -0.59
CA ARG A 606 12.51 -11.99 -0.67
C ARG A 606 13.16 -11.52 0.62
N ALA A 607 12.57 -11.83 1.77
CA ALA A 607 13.10 -11.44 3.07
C ALA A 607 14.50 -12.05 3.31
N LEU A 608 14.73 -13.30 2.93
CA LEU A 608 16.06 -13.95 2.98
C LEU A 608 17.11 -13.18 2.16
N ARG A 609 16.76 -12.77 0.93
CA ARG A 609 17.67 -11.96 0.06
C ARG A 609 17.96 -10.60 0.68
N ALA A 610 16.94 -9.92 1.21
CA ALA A 610 17.09 -8.61 1.82
C ALA A 610 17.94 -8.67 3.11
N ARG A 611 17.74 -9.68 3.96
CA ARG A 611 18.59 -9.94 5.14
C ARG A 611 20.05 -10.19 4.75
N ALA A 612 20.28 -10.99 3.70
CA ALA A 612 21.62 -11.24 3.20
C ALA A 612 22.29 -9.97 2.67
N ARG A 613 21.55 -9.10 1.99
CA ARG A 613 22.04 -7.79 1.54
C ARG A 613 22.39 -6.88 2.71
N ASP A 614 21.53 -6.81 3.73
CA ASP A 614 21.77 -5.97 4.90
C ASP A 614 22.97 -6.45 5.73
N ALA A 615 23.18 -7.76 5.85
CA ALA A 615 24.33 -8.34 6.56
C ALA A 615 25.70 -8.04 5.89
N GLN A 616 25.70 -7.66 4.61
CA GLN A 616 26.91 -7.29 3.87
C GLN A 616 27.29 -5.80 4.02
N ALA A 617 26.43 -5.00 4.65
CA ALA A 617 26.54 -3.54 4.70
C ALA A 617 27.39 -3.01 5.87
#